data_AF-A0A7W7VPZ1-F1
#
_entry.id   AF-A0A7W7VPZ1-F1
#
_cell.length_a   1.000
_cell.length_b   1.000
_cell.length_c   1.000
_cell.angle_alpha   90.00
_cell.angle_beta   90.00
_cell.angle_gamma   90.00
#
_symmetry.space_group_name_H-M   'P 1'
#
loop_
_entity.id
_entity.type
_entity.pdbx_description
1 polymer ?
#
loop_
_entity_poly.entity_id
_entity_poly.type
_entity_poly.pdbx_seq_one_letter_code
_entity_poly.pdbx_strand_id
1 'polypeptide(L)'
;MPAPDVAALLSELERSEPGCAEHARSAVDWLTGGEPLETITELNVCEFLWYTLPTKARGDRAAIAHALGRLLRLGGLERYAAICVSPTTTRILRVYARAGEEAGMAAYQSALDATGVLPPDVPELRWSSIMGPEELGAHGACSAALELAIVSGQLNPDSRERIALTRRWLVTPRVELGGDNWLHRVQGERLNRWVLGRGTAWRELAQPFEVCLHAPIPVPEKDHLEALRWLLRVGDRQGGIPLTQRHNLARSVLAESTWSAAELAAAREMAQTQLGALHRAGRRLVTTSVGQRLLADPVLLWESAAAALLAPVPGENDFGASAREVALMLLVDGSPAEREHVTAVIDCEEWQTAEVEASLAELGRRLDVFGLRAGGRLTPAGRSAALTALRNHALRPRQYVNLP
;
A
#
# COMPACT_ATOMS: atom_id res chain seq x y z
N MET A 1 -2.57 30.33 23.82
CA MET A 1 -1.81 31.48 23.31
C MET A 1 -2.29 31.74 21.89
N PRO A 2 -2.36 32.98 21.40
CA PRO A 2 -2.68 33.23 19.99
C PRO A 2 -1.62 32.57 19.09
N ALA A 3 -2.03 32.17 17.89
CA ALA A 3 -1.15 31.62 16.86
C ALA A 3 0.07 32.54 16.65
N PRO A 4 1.29 32.01 16.53
CA PRO A 4 2.45 32.83 16.21
C PRO A 4 2.29 33.43 14.80
N ASP A 5 2.24 34.76 14.71
CA ASP A 5 2.20 35.50 13.44
C ASP A 5 3.60 35.51 12.79
N VAL A 6 3.72 34.80 11.67
CA VAL A 6 4.97 34.67 10.90
C VAL A 6 5.56 36.03 10.51
N ALA A 7 4.73 36.98 10.11
CA ALA A 7 5.19 38.29 9.67
C ALA A 7 5.79 39.10 10.83
N ALA A 8 5.16 39.03 12.00
CA ALA A 8 5.68 39.64 13.22
C ALA A 8 7.00 38.98 13.65
N LEU A 9 7.08 37.65 13.63
CA LEU A 9 8.30 36.91 13.97
C LEU A 9 9.46 37.21 13.02
N LEU A 10 9.20 37.31 11.71
CA LEU A 10 10.21 37.68 10.72
C LEU A 10 10.69 39.12 10.92
N SER A 11 9.80 40.05 11.27
CA SER A 11 10.16 41.44 11.56
C SER A 11 11.06 41.55 12.81
N GLU A 12 10.77 40.77 13.85
CA GLU A 12 11.60 40.70 15.05
C GLU A 12 12.96 40.02 14.76
N LEU A 13 12.99 38.98 13.92
CA LEU A 13 14.22 38.35 13.48
C LEU A 13 15.08 39.29 12.63
N GLU A 14 14.47 40.09 11.76
CA GLU A 14 15.16 41.10 10.95
C GLU A 14 15.78 42.21 11.83
N ARG A 15 15.11 42.60 12.92
CA ARG A 15 15.64 43.55 13.90
C ARG A 15 16.81 42.99 14.72
N SER A 16 16.71 41.72 15.13
CA SER A 16 17.68 41.10 16.06
C SER A 16 18.86 40.46 15.34
N GLU A 17 18.64 39.77 14.22
CA GLU A 17 19.63 39.04 13.43
C GLU A 17 19.37 39.19 11.92
N PRO A 18 19.69 40.36 11.32
CA PRO A 18 19.36 40.67 9.93
C PRO A 18 19.84 39.61 8.91
N GLY A 19 21.02 39.03 9.14
CA GLY A 19 21.61 38.01 8.26
C GLY A 19 20.86 36.67 8.22
N CYS A 20 19.92 36.43 9.15
CA CYS A 20 19.09 35.22 9.18
C CYS A 20 17.70 35.42 8.56
N ALA A 21 17.22 36.66 8.44
CA ALA A 21 15.81 36.93 8.11
C ALA A 21 15.39 36.41 6.73
N GLU A 22 16.22 36.61 5.69
CA GLU A 22 15.92 36.12 4.34
C GLU A 22 15.92 34.59 4.25
N HIS A 23 16.89 33.94 4.90
CA HIS A 23 16.95 32.48 4.97
C HIS A 23 15.74 31.90 5.72
N ALA A 24 15.34 32.53 6.85
CA ALA A 24 14.19 32.12 7.62
C ALA A 24 12.88 32.31 6.84
N ARG A 25 12.74 33.42 6.11
CA ARG A 25 11.58 33.69 5.24
C ARG A 25 11.43 32.61 4.17
N SER A 26 12.50 32.33 3.43
CA SER A 26 12.45 31.27 2.42
C SER A 26 12.15 29.91 3.04
N ALA A 27 12.77 29.57 4.17
CA ALA A 27 12.54 28.29 4.83
C ALA A 27 11.10 28.11 5.32
N VAL A 28 10.52 29.14 5.95
CA VAL A 28 9.15 29.06 6.48
C VAL A 28 8.12 28.99 5.37
N ASP A 29 8.31 29.73 4.27
CA ASP A 29 7.43 29.67 3.10
C ASP A 29 7.40 28.25 2.50
N TRP A 30 8.55 27.59 2.40
CA TRP A 30 8.63 26.19 1.96
C TRP A 30 8.01 25.21 2.95
N LEU A 31 8.20 25.44 4.25
CA LEU A 31 7.73 24.54 5.30
C LEU A 31 6.20 24.56 5.43
N THR A 32 5.58 25.75 5.38
CA THR A 32 4.15 25.89 5.64
C THR A 32 3.32 25.98 4.37
N GLY A 33 3.91 26.35 3.23
CA GLY A 33 3.14 26.60 2.00
C GLY A 33 2.11 27.72 2.15
N GLY A 34 2.32 28.63 3.11
CA GLY A 34 1.38 29.72 3.45
C GLY A 34 0.42 29.39 4.60
N GLU A 35 0.40 28.16 5.11
CA GLU A 35 -0.39 27.80 6.28
C GLU A 35 0.18 28.40 7.59
N PRO A 36 -0.65 28.57 8.63
CA PRO A 36 -0.19 29.05 9.93
C PRO A 36 0.87 28.14 10.57
N LEU A 37 1.82 28.71 11.31
CA LEU A 37 2.89 27.93 11.97
C LEU A 37 2.37 26.91 12.99
N GLU A 38 1.17 27.10 13.53
CA GLU A 38 0.56 26.16 14.48
C GLU A 38 0.13 24.83 13.86
N THR A 39 0.05 24.75 12.52
CA THR A 39 -0.33 23.52 11.81
C THR A 39 0.87 22.60 11.55
N ILE A 40 2.10 23.07 11.77
CA ILE A 40 3.30 22.28 11.48
C ILE A 40 3.47 21.12 12.47
N THR A 41 3.90 19.99 11.92
CA THR A 41 4.24 18.77 12.67
C THR A 41 5.74 18.50 12.61
N GLU A 42 6.23 17.59 13.47
CA GLU A 42 7.60 17.09 13.39
C GLU A 42 7.89 16.47 12.02
N LEU A 43 6.91 15.79 11.41
CA LEU A 43 7.06 15.25 10.06
C LEU A 43 7.36 16.35 9.04
N ASN A 44 6.61 17.47 9.06
CA ASN A 44 6.85 18.57 8.11
C ASN A 44 8.24 19.17 8.28
N VAL A 45 8.68 19.36 9.53
CA VAL A 45 10.01 19.91 9.84
C VAL A 45 11.12 18.98 9.37
N CYS A 46 10.98 17.68 9.61
CA CYS A 46 11.92 16.67 9.16
C CYS A 46 11.96 16.54 7.63
N GLU A 47 10.81 16.47 6.95
CA GLU A 47 10.72 16.44 5.48
C GLU A 47 11.34 17.69 4.85
N PHE A 48 11.11 18.87 5.43
CA PHE A 48 11.74 20.09 4.96
C PHE A 48 13.27 20.03 5.14
N LEU A 49 13.74 19.79 6.37
CA LEU A 49 15.18 19.88 6.69
C LEU A 49 16.00 18.76 6.06
N TRP A 50 15.47 17.55 5.99
CA TRP A 50 16.23 16.34 5.65
C TRP A 50 16.04 15.90 4.20
N TYR A 51 14.97 16.34 3.52
CA TYR A 51 14.74 16.04 2.11
C TYR A 51 14.66 17.29 1.23
N THR A 52 13.73 18.22 1.50
CA THR A 52 13.48 19.37 0.61
C THR A 52 14.66 20.34 0.56
N LEU A 53 15.20 20.71 1.72
CA LEU A 53 16.32 21.63 1.85
C LEU A 53 17.58 21.12 1.11
N PRO A 54 18.05 19.88 1.31
CA PRO A 54 19.24 19.41 0.59
C PRO A 54 19.03 19.17 -0.91
N THR A 55 17.81 18.86 -1.37
CA THR A 55 17.54 18.53 -2.78
C THR A 55 17.12 19.73 -3.63
N LYS A 56 16.35 20.68 -3.07
CA LYS A 56 15.74 21.79 -3.82
C LYS A 56 16.36 23.15 -3.52
N ALA A 57 16.84 23.37 -2.29
CA ALA A 57 17.37 24.68 -1.92
C ALA A 57 18.81 24.87 -2.41
N ARG A 58 19.10 26.11 -2.83
CA ARG A 58 20.46 26.57 -3.18
C ARG A 58 21.08 27.32 -2.00
N GLY A 59 22.41 27.36 -1.94
CA GLY A 59 23.14 28.12 -0.92
C GLY A 59 23.53 27.30 0.31
N ASP A 60 23.81 27.99 1.42
CA ASP A 60 24.25 27.36 2.66
C ASP A 60 23.06 26.75 3.42
N ARG A 61 22.86 25.46 3.20
CA ARG A 61 21.81 24.65 3.82
C ARG A 61 21.89 24.67 5.35
N ALA A 62 23.10 24.73 5.93
CA ALA A 62 23.25 24.77 7.38
C ALA A 62 22.80 26.12 7.95
N ALA A 63 23.13 27.22 7.25
CA ALA A 63 22.64 28.55 7.62
C ALA A 63 21.11 28.65 7.51
N ILE A 64 20.50 28.07 6.46
CA ILE A 64 19.04 28.04 6.31
C ILE A 64 18.37 27.25 7.43
N ALA A 65 18.86 26.05 7.75
CA ALA A 65 18.36 25.26 8.86
C ALA A 65 18.47 26.03 10.19
N HIS A 66 19.62 26.68 10.44
CA HIS A 66 19.82 27.47 11.66
C HIS A 66 18.84 28.64 11.74
N ALA A 67 18.66 29.41 10.65
CA ALA A 67 17.75 30.54 10.58
C ALA A 67 16.30 30.12 10.84
N LEU A 68 15.85 28.99 10.27
CA LEU A 68 14.54 28.42 10.58
C LEU A 68 14.41 28.06 12.06
N GLY A 69 15.43 27.44 12.65
CA GLY A 69 15.44 27.11 14.08
C GLY A 69 15.32 28.35 14.98
N ARG A 70 15.92 29.48 14.58
CA ARG A 70 15.76 30.76 15.30
C ARG A 70 14.33 31.29 15.22
N LEU A 71 13.73 31.28 14.03
CA LEU A 71 12.35 31.72 13.83
C LEU A 71 11.37 30.87 14.66
N LEU A 72 11.50 29.54 14.62
CA LEU A 72 10.65 28.63 15.37
C LEU A 72 10.79 28.84 16.89
N ARG A 73 12.01 29.10 17.38
CA ARG A 73 12.24 29.43 18.80
C ARG A 73 11.56 30.74 19.20
N LEU A 74 11.61 31.77 18.36
CA LEU A 74 10.88 33.03 18.61
C LEU A 74 9.36 32.80 18.65
N GLY A 75 8.85 31.86 17.86
CA GLY A 75 7.45 31.45 17.87
C GLY A 75 7.04 30.51 19.01
N GLY A 76 7.94 30.18 19.96
CA GLY A 76 7.64 29.26 21.06
C GLY A 76 7.50 27.80 20.62
N LEU A 77 8.19 27.41 19.55
CA LEU A 77 8.19 26.05 18.99
C LEU A 77 9.55 25.38 19.25
N GLU A 78 9.97 25.30 20.51
CA GLU A 78 11.31 24.88 20.92
C GLU A 78 11.65 23.45 20.46
N ARG A 79 10.67 22.53 20.47
CA ARG A 79 10.87 21.15 20.00
C ARG A 79 11.31 21.14 18.54
N TYR A 80 10.59 21.85 17.67
CA TYR A 80 10.91 21.92 16.25
C TYR A 80 12.20 22.70 15.98
N ALA A 81 12.43 23.79 16.72
CA ALA A 81 13.68 24.53 16.67
C ALA A 81 14.90 23.65 17.03
N ALA A 82 14.75 22.71 17.97
CA ALA A 82 15.81 21.78 18.34
C ALA A 82 16.17 20.80 17.20
N ILE A 83 15.20 20.39 16.38
CA ILE A 83 15.44 19.54 15.20
C ILE A 83 16.32 20.29 14.20
N CYS A 84 16.04 21.56 13.94
CA CYS A 84 16.81 22.40 13.01
C CYS A 84 18.31 22.43 13.31
N VAL A 85 18.69 22.42 14.59
CA VAL A 85 20.09 22.49 15.04
C VAL A 85 20.62 21.15 15.54
N SER A 86 19.89 20.06 15.32
CA SER A 86 20.26 18.74 15.84
C SER A 86 21.52 18.19 15.17
N PRO A 87 22.28 17.32 15.87
CA PRO A 87 23.36 16.54 15.25
C PRO A 87 22.87 15.70 14.07
N THR A 88 21.63 15.20 14.13
CA THR A 88 20.99 14.43 13.06
C THR A 88 20.83 15.27 11.79
N THR A 89 20.24 16.46 11.88
CA THR A 89 20.10 17.39 10.74
C THR A 89 21.47 17.74 10.15
N THR A 90 22.43 18.08 11.00
CA THR A 90 23.80 18.41 10.56
C THR A 90 24.45 17.23 9.82
N ARG A 91 24.26 16.01 10.32
CA ARG A 91 24.78 14.79 9.70
C ARG A 91 24.14 14.55 8.33
N ILE A 92 22.82 14.61 8.22
CA ILE A 92 22.11 14.35 6.95
C ILE A 92 22.52 15.35 5.88
N LEU A 93 22.51 16.66 6.19
CA LEU A 93 22.94 17.70 5.24
C LEU A 93 24.39 17.48 4.76
N ARG A 94 25.27 17.01 5.66
CA ARG A 94 26.65 16.66 5.32
C ARG A 94 26.75 15.42 4.45
N VAL A 95 25.92 14.40 4.68
CA VAL A 95 25.88 13.18 3.86
C VAL A 95 25.46 13.55 2.43
N TYR A 96 24.38 14.33 2.25
CA TYR A 96 24.00 14.85 0.94
C TYR A 96 25.15 15.60 0.25
N ALA A 97 25.88 16.45 0.99
CA ALA A 97 26.97 17.24 0.43
C ALA A 97 28.23 16.41 0.05
N ARG A 98 28.49 15.28 0.73
CA ARG A 98 29.75 14.53 0.58
C ARG A 98 29.61 13.19 -0.13
N ALA A 99 28.50 12.50 0.09
CA ALA A 99 28.26 11.14 -0.39
C ALA A 99 27.17 11.07 -1.48
N GLY A 100 26.56 12.22 -1.81
CA GLY A 100 25.55 12.32 -2.87
C GLY A 100 24.12 12.05 -2.39
N GLU A 101 23.20 12.14 -3.34
CA GLU A 101 21.75 12.12 -3.10
C GLU A 101 21.24 10.78 -2.56
N GLU A 102 21.72 9.66 -3.11
CA GLU A 102 21.29 8.32 -2.69
C GLU A 102 21.65 8.04 -1.22
N ALA A 103 22.90 8.28 -0.83
CA ALA A 103 23.33 8.14 0.56
C ALA A 103 22.61 9.13 1.48
N GLY A 104 22.31 10.34 0.99
CA GLY A 104 21.52 11.34 1.70
C GLY A 104 20.09 10.86 1.96
N MET A 105 19.43 10.30 0.94
CA MET A 105 18.09 9.74 1.01
C MET A 105 18.02 8.58 2.00
N ALA A 106 18.99 7.67 1.97
CA ALA A 106 19.07 6.57 2.93
C ALA A 106 19.25 7.07 4.38
N ALA A 107 20.09 8.09 4.59
CA ALA A 107 20.29 8.69 5.90
C ALA A 107 19.04 9.43 6.40
N TYR A 108 18.33 10.11 5.50
CA TYR A 108 17.04 10.75 5.76
C TYR A 108 15.98 9.71 6.17
N GLN A 109 15.76 8.67 5.37
CA GLN A 109 14.75 7.65 5.67
C GLN A 109 15.01 6.98 7.02
N SER A 110 16.26 6.59 7.29
CA SER A 110 16.65 6.00 8.57
C SER A 110 16.42 6.94 9.76
N ALA A 111 16.67 8.24 9.59
CA ALA A 111 16.44 9.20 10.66
C ALA A 111 14.95 9.46 10.88
N LEU A 112 14.15 9.49 9.80
CA LEU A 112 12.72 9.70 9.87
C LEU A 112 12.01 8.50 10.52
N ASP A 113 12.40 7.28 10.18
CA ASP A 113 11.88 6.06 10.83
C ASP A 113 12.13 6.08 12.35
N ALA A 114 13.30 6.58 12.78
CA ALA A 114 13.72 6.66 14.18
C ALA A 114 12.95 7.72 15.00
N THR A 115 12.25 8.66 14.36
CA THR A 115 11.39 9.62 15.09
C THR A 115 10.16 8.94 15.69
N GLY A 116 9.72 7.84 15.09
CA GLY A 116 8.49 7.14 15.44
C GLY A 116 7.21 7.84 14.97
N VAL A 117 7.29 9.00 14.34
CA VAL A 117 6.11 9.78 13.91
C VAL A 117 5.53 9.29 12.58
N LEU A 118 6.30 8.53 11.79
CA LEU A 118 5.80 7.94 10.55
C LEU A 118 4.68 6.91 10.85
N PRO A 119 3.48 7.08 10.26
CA PRO A 119 2.42 6.08 10.33
C PRO A 119 2.87 4.71 9.77
N PRO A 120 2.90 3.63 10.57
CA PRO A 120 3.11 2.29 10.03
C PRO A 120 1.91 1.83 9.19
N ASP A 121 2.15 0.86 8.30
CA ASP A 121 1.09 0.09 7.65
C ASP A 121 0.20 -0.58 8.70
N VAL A 122 -1.09 -0.71 8.40
CA VAL A 122 -2.08 -1.45 9.19
C VAL A 122 -2.74 -2.52 8.32
N PRO A 123 -3.39 -3.55 8.89
CA PRO A 123 -4.02 -4.61 8.10
C PRO A 123 -4.99 -4.11 7.02
N GLU A 124 -5.72 -3.03 7.28
CA GLU A 124 -6.69 -2.44 6.36
C GLU A 124 -6.09 -1.49 5.32
N LEU A 125 -4.88 -0.99 5.54
CA LEU A 125 -4.27 0.04 4.71
C LEU A 125 -2.75 -0.06 4.73
N ARG A 126 -2.19 -0.20 3.52
CA ARG A 126 -0.78 0.02 3.25
C ARG A 126 -0.61 1.37 2.59
N TRP A 127 0.35 2.16 3.05
CA TRP A 127 0.62 3.51 2.53
C TRP A 127 1.24 3.45 1.13
N SER A 128 0.79 4.33 0.24
CA SER A 128 1.35 4.54 -1.09
C SER A 128 2.65 5.32 -0.99
N SER A 129 3.62 5.04 -1.87
CA SER A 129 4.75 5.95 -2.08
C SER A 129 4.34 7.21 -2.86
N ILE A 130 3.21 7.14 -3.59
CA ILE A 130 2.59 8.27 -4.30
C ILE A 130 1.17 8.43 -3.76
N MET A 131 1.03 9.28 -2.74
CA MET A 131 -0.24 9.55 -2.09
C MET A 131 -1.05 10.59 -2.85
N GLY A 132 -2.38 10.43 -2.81
CA GLY A 132 -3.29 11.49 -3.20
C GLY A 132 -3.60 12.46 -2.07
N PRO A 133 -4.38 13.53 -2.31
CA PRO A 133 -4.78 14.48 -1.26
C PRO A 133 -5.40 13.83 -0.02
N GLU A 134 -6.32 12.88 -0.17
CA GLU A 134 -6.98 12.22 0.97
C GLU A 134 -6.01 11.31 1.71
N GLU A 135 -5.18 10.55 0.99
CA GLU A 135 -4.16 9.68 1.59
C GLU A 135 -3.07 10.48 2.30
N LEU A 136 -2.61 11.58 1.69
CA LEU A 136 -1.63 12.49 2.29
C LEU A 136 -2.20 13.17 3.55
N GLY A 137 -3.47 13.60 3.50
CA GLY A 137 -4.17 14.16 4.66
C GLY A 137 -4.29 13.15 5.80
N ALA A 138 -4.70 11.91 5.50
CA ALA A 138 -4.76 10.83 6.47
C ALA A 138 -3.39 10.50 7.08
N HIS A 139 -2.33 10.47 6.25
CA HIS A 139 -0.96 10.22 6.69
C HIS A 139 -0.48 11.32 7.64
N GLY A 140 -0.67 12.59 7.27
CA GLY A 140 -0.36 13.74 8.13
C GLY A 140 -1.13 13.71 9.46
N ALA A 141 -2.43 13.43 9.43
CA ALA A 141 -3.25 13.35 10.63
C ALA A 141 -2.84 12.20 11.57
N CYS A 142 -2.45 11.04 11.01
CA CYS A 142 -1.90 9.94 11.79
C CYS A 142 -0.53 10.29 12.38
N SER A 143 0.32 10.97 11.61
CA SER A 143 1.64 11.41 12.07
C SER A 143 1.52 12.38 13.25
N ALA A 144 0.65 13.38 13.16
CA ALA A 144 0.41 14.35 14.23
C ALA A 144 -0.07 13.67 15.53
N ALA A 145 -0.87 12.61 15.43
CA ALA A 145 -1.33 11.88 16.59
C ALA A 145 -0.28 10.95 17.21
N LEU A 146 0.56 10.31 16.38
CA LEU A 146 1.73 9.57 16.85
C LEU A 146 2.67 10.51 17.60
N GLU A 147 2.96 11.66 17.01
CA GLU A 147 3.78 12.70 17.62
C GLU A 147 3.22 13.17 18.96
N LEU A 148 1.93 13.50 19.04
CA LEU A 148 1.30 13.91 20.29
C LEU A 148 1.39 12.82 21.37
N ALA A 149 1.17 11.55 21.01
CA ALA A 149 1.28 10.43 21.93
C ALA A 149 2.73 10.22 22.42
N ILE A 150 3.72 10.41 21.54
CA ILE A 150 5.15 10.32 21.89
C ILE A 150 5.54 11.45 22.84
N VAL A 151 5.19 12.69 22.48
CA VAL A 151 5.53 13.90 23.27
C VAL A 151 4.87 13.88 24.64
N SER A 152 3.65 13.35 24.75
CA SER A 152 2.94 13.19 26.02
C SER A 152 3.42 12.00 26.86
N GLY A 153 4.40 11.23 26.38
CA GLY A 153 4.92 10.05 27.07
C GLY A 153 3.96 8.85 27.08
N GLN A 154 2.88 8.90 26.30
CA GLN A 154 1.89 7.83 26.17
C GLN A 154 2.34 6.72 25.22
N LEU A 155 3.32 6.99 24.36
CA LEU A 155 3.80 6.06 23.35
C LEU A 155 5.32 6.14 23.24
N ASN A 156 5.98 4.98 23.24
CA ASN A 156 7.40 4.91 22.89
C ASN A 156 7.54 4.89 21.34
N PRO A 157 8.46 5.69 20.73
CA PRO A 157 8.72 5.68 19.29
C PRO A 157 8.96 4.30 18.65
N ASP A 158 9.54 3.36 19.40
CA ASP A 158 9.84 2.00 18.92
C ASP A 158 8.73 0.99 19.24
N SER A 159 7.64 1.43 19.88
CA SER A 159 6.55 0.54 20.30
C SER A 159 5.71 0.05 19.11
N ARG A 160 5.36 -1.24 19.15
CA ARG A 160 4.37 -1.82 18.22
C ARG A 160 2.96 -1.25 18.42
N GLU A 161 2.69 -0.60 19.54
CA GLU A 161 1.41 0.08 19.81
C GLU A 161 1.12 1.22 18.82
N ARG A 162 2.15 1.71 18.12
CA ARG A 162 2.00 2.65 16.99
C ARG A 162 1.00 2.12 15.95
N ILE A 163 1.07 0.82 15.62
CA ILE A 163 0.14 0.18 14.67
C ILE A 163 -1.30 0.30 15.17
N ALA A 164 -1.53 0.07 16.47
CA ALA A 164 -2.86 0.15 17.06
C ALA A 164 -3.38 1.60 17.11
N LEU A 165 -2.52 2.59 17.40
CA LEU A 165 -2.88 4.00 17.38
C LEU A 165 -3.21 4.47 15.96
N THR A 166 -2.36 4.17 14.97
CA THR A 166 -2.61 4.50 13.55
C THR A 166 -3.92 3.88 13.08
N ARG A 167 -4.14 2.59 13.34
CA ARG A 167 -5.40 1.90 12.99
C ARG A 167 -6.60 2.60 13.61
N ARG A 168 -6.54 2.92 14.91
CA ARG A 168 -7.62 3.64 15.61
C ARG A 168 -7.88 5.00 14.96
N TRP A 169 -6.83 5.76 14.64
CA TRP A 169 -6.96 7.08 14.01
C TRP A 169 -7.59 7.02 12.62
N LEU A 170 -7.33 5.94 11.88
CA LEU A 170 -7.87 5.70 10.55
C LEU A 170 -9.36 5.32 10.58
N VAL A 171 -9.79 4.48 11.52
CA VAL A 171 -11.17 3.93 11.55
C VAL A 171 -12.16 4.73 12.39
N THR A 172 -11.68 5.64 13.25
CA THR A 172 -12.57 6.44 14.12
C THR A 172 -13.32 7.49 13.29
N PRO A 173 -14.66 7.53 13.36
CA PRO A 173 -15.48 8.59 12.75
C PRO A 173 -15.10 9.99 13.24
N ARG A 174 -15.12 10.97 12.34
CA ARG A 174 -14.65 12.34 12.57
C ARG A 174 -15.67 13.37 12.14
N VAL A 175 -15.92 14.35 12.99
CA VAL A 175 -16.90 15.41 12.72
C VAL A 175 -16.42 16.31 11.59
N GLU A 176 -15.11 16.61 11.55
CA GLU A 176 -14.45 17.38 10.49
C GLU A 176 -14.52 16.70 9.12
N LEU A 177 -14.78 15.38 9.08
CA LEU A 177 -15.00 14.59 7.86
C LEU A 177 -16.49 14.28 7.61
N GLY A 178 -17.42 15.01 8.25
CA GLY A 178 -18.86 14.80 8.09
C GLY A 178 -19.37 13.49 8.70
N GLY A 179 -18.67 12.93 9.69
CA GLY A 179 -18.99 11.65 10.33
C GLY A 179 -18.32 10.44 9.67
N ASP A 180 -17.55 10.64 8.60
CA ASP A 180 -16.74 9.59 7.97
C ASP A 180 -15.40 9.38 8.72
N ASN A 181 -14.59 8.42 8.28
CA ASN A 181 -13.25 8.17 8.82
C ASN A 181 -12.18 8.25 7.72
N TRP A 182 -10.92 8.43 8.12
CA TRP A 182 -9.81 8.57 7.16
C TRP A 182 -9.63 7.34 6.28
N LEU A 183 -9.85 6.13 6.80
CA LEU A 183 -9.73 4.90 6.01
C LEU A 183 -10.67 4.91 4.81
N HIS A 184 -11.93 5.30 5.01
CA HIS A 184 -12.92 5.40 3.94
C HIS A 184 -12.57 6.51 2.93
N ARG A 185 -12.06 7.66 3.39
CA ARG A 185 -11.58 8.73 2.50
C ARG A 185 -10.47 8.24 1.58
N VAL A 186 -9.46 7.55 2.14
CA VAL A 186 -8.36 6.98 1.35
C VAL A 186 -8.87 5.91 0.39
N GLN A 187 -9.73 5.00 0.85
CA GLN A 187 -10.29 3.95 -0.01
C GLN A 187 -11.14 4.53 -1.15
N GLY A 188 -11.96 5.54 -0.86
CA GLY A 188 -12.77 6.22 -1.88
C GLY A 188 -11.92 6.96 -2.90
N GLU A 189 -10.86 7.63 -2.45
CA GLU A 189 -9.92 8.28 -3.36
C GLU A 189 -9.23 7.26 -4.29
N ARG A 190 -8.76 6.13 -3.76
CA ARG A 190 -8.12 5.07 -4.55
C ARG A 190 -9.09 4.45 -5.55
N LEU A 191 -10.33 4.17 -5.14
CA LEU A 191 -11.39 3.67 -6.02
C LEU A 191 -11.72 4.66 -7.14
N ASN A 192 -11.95 5.92 -6.79
CA ASN A 192 -12.25 6.97 -7.76
C ASN A 192 -11.12 7.12 -8.79
N ARG A 193 -9.86 7.09 -8.36
CA ARG A 193 -8.73 7.09 -9.28
C ARG A 193 -8.62 5.81 -10.11
N TRP A 194 -8.92 4.65 -9.56
CA TRP A 194 -8.93 3.40 -10.33
C TRP A 194 -9.96 3.47 -11.47
N VAL A 195 -11.15 4.05 -11.22
CA VAL A 195 -12.17 4.31 -12.26
C VAL A 195 -11.71 5.36 -13.27
N LEU A 196 -11.13 6.47 -12.82
CA LEU A 196 -10.80 7.61 -13.68
C LEU A 196 -9.43 7.51 -14.38
N GLY A 197 -8.55 6.62 -13.92
CA GLY A 197 -7.13 6.60 -14.24
C GLY A 197 -6.76 6.05 -15.62
N ARG A 198 -7.74 5.65 -16.44
CA ARG A 198 -7.53 5.11 -17.80
C ARG A 198 -8.51 5.74 -18.80
N GLY A 199 -8.50 5.24 -20.04
CA GLY A 199 -9.31 5.73 -21.16
C GLY A 199 -10.83 5.66 -20.93
N THR A 200 -11.60 6.22 -21.86
CA THR A 200 -13.06 6.33 -21.78
C THR A 200 -13.75 4.98 -21.65
N ALA A 201 -13.35 3.99 -22.45
CA ALA A 201 -13.91 2.64 -22.42
C ALA A 201 -13.71 1.96 -21.04
N TRP A 202 -12.56 2.16 -20.41
CA TRP A 202 -12.33 1.68 -19.04
C TRP A 202 -13.26 2.36 -18.04
N ARG A 203 -13.38 3.69 -18.11
CA ARG A 203 -14.22 4.45 -17.20
C ARG A 203 -15.68 3.99 -17.28
N GLU A 204 -16.20 3.82 -18.48
CA GLU A 204 -17.57 3.34 -18.72
C GLU A 204 -17.79 1.95 -18.10
N LEU A 205 -16.82 1.04 -18.25
CA LEU A 205 -16.90 -0.29 -17.67
C LEU A 205 -16.74 -0.30 -16.14
N ALA A 206 -15.84 0.53 -15.59
CA ALA A 206 -15.48 0.54 -14.17
C ALA A 206 -16.45 1.35 -13.30
N GLN A 207 -17.14 2.34 -13.86
CA GLN A 207 -18.02 3.25 -13.11
C GLN A 207 -19.12 2.53 -12.28
N PRO A 208 -19.80 1.48 -12.77
CA PRO A 208 -20.76 0.72 -11.96
C PRO A 208 -20.16 0.06 -10.72
N PHE A 209 -18.84 -0.14 -10.69
CA PHE A 209 -18.14 -0.80 -9.61
C PHE A 209 -17.71 0.14 -8.48
N GLU A 210 -17.69 1.46 -8.71
CA GLU A 210 -17.26 2.44 -7.69
C GLU A 210 -18.00 2.22 -6.37
N VAL A 211 -19.34 2.22 -6.42
CA VAL A 211 -20.19 2.05 -5.24
C VAL A 211 -20.08 0.66 -4.62
N CYS A 212 -20.10 -0.41 -5.44
CA CYS A 212 -20.14 -1.77 -4.91
C CYS A 212 -18.80 -2.22 -4.31
N LEU A 213 -17.70 -1.65 -4.79
CA LEU A 213 -16.37 -1.92 -4.27
C LEU A 213 -16.01 -1.05 -3.08
N HIS A 214 -16.84 -0.11 -2.60
CA HIS A 214 -16.53 0.69 -1.40
C HIS A 214 -16.56 -0.14 -0.11
N ALA A 215 -17.52 -1.05 0.02
CA ALA A 215 -17.66 -1.91 1.21
C ALA A 215 -16.83 -3.20 1.06
N PRO A 216 -16.41 -3.82 2.18
CA PRO A 216 -15.88 -5.18 2.15
C PRO A 216 -16.83 -6.16 1.47
N ILE A 217 -16.28 -7.06 0.65
CA ILE A 217 -17.06 -8.06 -0.07
C ILE A 217 -17.32 -9.25 0.85
N PRO A 218 -18.58 -9.67 1.08
CA PRO A 218 -18.87 -10.81 1.95
C PRO A 218 -18.23 -12.11 1.44
N VAL A 219 -17.60 -12.83 2.35
CA VAL A 219 -17.08 -14.19 2.10
C VAL A 219 -18.26 -15.15 1.88
N PRO A 220 -18.21 -16.04 0.87
CA PRO A 220 -19.27 -17.03 0.67
C PRO A 220 -19.46 -17.96 1.88
N GLU A 221 -20.70 -18.37 2.14
CA GLU A 221 -21.01 -19.30 3.24
C GLU A 221 -20.42 -20.71 3.02
N LYS A 222 -20.33 -21.14 1.76
CA LYS A 222 -19.74 -22.44 1.38
C LYS A 222 -18.23 -22.30 1.24
N ASP A 223 -17.51 -23.32 1.70
CA ASP A 223 -16.06 -23.37 1.55
C ASP A 223 -15.68 -23.80 0.13
N HIS A 224 -15.18 -22.85 -0.66
CA HIS A 224 -14.71 -23.09 -2.02
C HIS A 224 -13.20 -23.36 -2.09
N LEU A 225 -12.50 -23.31 -0.95
CA LEU A 225 -11.05 -23.44 -0.86
C LEU A 225 -10.63 -24.69 -0.06
N GLU A 226 -11.50 -25.70 0.03
CA GLU A 226 -11.24 -26.92 0.81
C GLU A 226 -9.98 -27.66 0.33
N ALA A 227 -9.78 -27.77 -0.99
CA ALA A 227 -8.58 -28.39 -1.58
C ALA A 227 -7.30 -27.67 -1.16
N LEU A 228 -7.32 -26.33 -1.19
CA LEU A 228 -6.20 -25.49 -0.77
C LEU A 228 -5.95 -25.64 0.74
N ARG A 229 -6.99 -25.56 1.56
CA ARG A 229 -6.87 -25.72 3.02
C ARG A 229 -6.38 -27.11 3.40
N TRP A 230 -6.84 -28.15 2.71
CA TRP A 230 -6.35 -29.51 2.90
C TRP A 230 -4.87 -29.61 2.55
N LEU A 231 -4.45 -29.09 1.39
CA LEU A 231 -3.06 -29.13 0.96
C LEU A 231 -2.14 -28.45 1.98
N LEU A 232 -2.53 -27.28 2.48
CA LEU A 232 -1.80 -26.57 3.53
C LEU A 232 -1.75 -27.38 4.85
N ARG A 233 -2.84 -28.06 5.23
CA ARG A 233 -2.84 -28.96 6.41
C ARG A 233 -1.89 -30.14 6.22
N VAL A 234 -1.82 -30.74 5.03
CA VAL A 234 -0.87 -31.83 4.74
C VAL A 234 0.57 -31.32 4.79
N GLY A 235 0.83 -30.12 4.28
CA GLY A 235 2.14 -29.49 4.31
C GLY A 235 2.65 -29.09 5.71
N ASP A 236 1.73 -28.91 6.67
CA ASP A 236 2.04 -28.57 8.06
C ASP A 236 2.38 -29.83 8.91
N ARG A 237 2.08 -31.03 8.38
CA ARG A 237 2.44 -32.30 9.04
C ARG A 237 3.95 -32.51 9.05
N GLN A 238 4.42 -33.29 10.03
CA GLN A 238 5.82 -33.71 10.09
C GLN A 238 6.24 -34.42 8.79
N GLY A 239 7.27 -33.87 8.13
CA GLY A 239 7.80 -34.41 6.87
C GLY A 239 7.17 -33.83 5.59
N GLY A 240 6.13 -32.99 5.69
CA GLY A 240 5.52 -32.27 4.57
C GLY A 240 4.96 -33.15 3.44
N ILE A 241 4.50 -32.50 2.37
CA ILE A 241 3.89 -33.16 1.22
C ILE A 241 4.97 -33.81 0.34
N PRO A 242 4.97 -35.14 0.14
CA PRO A 242 5.97 -35.79 -0.70
C PRO A 242 5.80 -35.48 -2.18
N LEU A 243 6.92 -35.21 -2.86
CA LEU A 243 7.01 -35.00 -4.30
C LEU A 243 7.73 -36.14 -5.02
N THR A 244 7.36 -36.34 -6.29
CA THR A 244 8.06 -37.25 -7.23
C THR A 244 9.40 -36.65 -7.69
N GLN A 245 10.18 -37.43 -8.46
CA GLN A 245 11.44 -36.94 -9.05
C GLN A 245 11.24 -35.73 -9.98
N ARG A 246 10.07 -35.65 -10.63
CA ARG A 246 9.69 -34.52 -11.49
C ARG A 246 8.98 -33.40 -10.73
N HIS A 247 9.07 -33.40 -9.40
CA HIS A 247 8.41 -32.43 -8.52
C HIS A 247 6.88 -32.36 -8.66
N ASN A 248 6.22 -33.44 -9.07
CA ASN A 248 4.76 -33.57 -9.00
C ASN A 248 4.34 -34.13 -7.64
N LEU A 249 3.07 -33.93 -7.24
CA LEU A 249 2.51 -34.57 -6.05
C LEU A 249 2.68 -36.10 -6.15
N ALA A 250 3.16 -36.74 -5.09
CA ALA A 250 3.33 -38.19 -5.08
C ALA A 250 1.97 -38.91 -5.16
N ARG A 251 1.95 -40.11 -5.73
CA ARG A 251 0.71 -40.92 -5.84
C ARG A 251 0.06 -41.19 -4.48
N SER A 252 0.84 -41.28 -3.41
CA SER A 252 0.32 -41.43 -2.04
C SER A 252 -0.52 -40.24 -1.59
N VAL A 253 -0.17 -39.01 -2.01
CA VAL A 253 -0.93 -37.79 -1.71
C VAL A 253 -2.24 -37.78 -2.49
N LEU A 254 -2.18 -38.15 -3.77
CA LEU A 254 -3.36 -38.24 -4.62
C LEU A 254 -4.35 -39.32 -4.12
N ALA A 255 -3.84 -40.40 -3.55
CA ALA A 255 -4.66 -41.47 -2.98
C ALA A 255 -5.34 -41.10 -1.64
N GLU A 256 -4.79 -40.14 -0.89
CA GLU A 256 -5.39 -39.62 0.36
C GLU A 256 -6.44 -38.52 0.09
N SER A 257 -6.43 -37.94 -1.11
CA SER A 257 -7.26 -36.80 -1.49
C SER A 257 -8.63 -37.23 -2.04
N THR A 258 -9.66 -36.44 -1.74
CA THR A 258 -10.98 -36.52 -2.39
C THR A 258 -11.08 -35.65 -3.65
N TRP A 259 -10.15 -34.72 -3.85
CA TRP A 259 -10.08 -33.83 -5.02
C TRP A 259 -9.34 -34.48 -6.19
N SER A 260 -9.68 -34.05 -7.40
CA SER A 260 -9.01 -34.46 -8.63
C SER A 260 -7.56 -33.99 -8.67
N ALA A 261 -6.75 -34.64 -9.52
CA ALA A 261 -5.37 -34.24 -9.74
C ALA A 261 -5.24 -32.81 -10.28
N ALA A 262 -6.24 -32.33 -11.05
CA ALA A 262 -6.27 -30.98 -11.58
C ALA A 262 -6.53 -29.94 -10.48
N GLU A 263 -7.49 -30.19 -9.60
CA GLU A 263 -7.79 -29.32 -8.44
C GLU A 263 -6.59 -29.19 -7.51
N LEU A 264 -5.94 -30.31 -7.18
CA LEU A 264 -4.74 -30.28 -6.34
C LEU A 264 -3.55 -29.58 -7.02
N ALA A 265 -3.42 -29.70 -8.34
CA ALA A 265 -2.37 -29.01 -9.09
C ALA A 265 -2.56 -27.49 -9.03
N ALA A 266 -3.78 -26.99 -9.24
CA ALA A 266 -4.07 -25.56 -9.17
C ALA A 266 -3.97 -25.02 -7.74
N ALA A 267 -4.47 -25.76 -6.73
CA ALA A 267 -4.34 -25.39 -5.33
C ALA A 267 -2.87 -25.30 -4.92
N ARG A 268 -2.04 -26.25 -5.38
CA ARG A 268 -0.60 -26.22 -5.16
C ARG A 268 0.06 -25.02 -5.84
N GLU A 269 -0.25 -24.79 -7.11
CA GLU A 269 0.31 -23.66 -7.86
C GLU A 269 0.01 -22.35 -7.15
N MET A 270 -1.27 -22.09 -6.85
CA MET A 270 -1.70 -20.91 -6.09
C MET A 270 -0.97 -20.79 -4.75
N ALA A 271 -0.90 -21.87 -3.97
CA ALA A 271 -0.24 -21.87 -2.67
C ALA A 271 1.26 -21.56 -2.76
N GLN A 272 1.94 -22.00 -3.81
CA GLN A 272 3.39 -21.81 -3.96
C GLN A 272 3.74 -20.47 -4.60
N THR A 273 3.09 -20.11 -5.71
CA THR A 273 3.51 -18.98 -6.56
C THR A 273 2.82 -17.68 -6.16
N GLN A 274 1.54 -17.74 -5.80
CA GLN A 274 0.73 -16.54 -5.55
C GLN A 274 0.66 -16.19 -4.06
N LEU A 275 0.54 -17.20 -3.20
CA LEU A 275 0.33 -16.99 -1.76
C LEU A 275 1.62 -17.10 -0.94
N GLY A 276 2.68 -17.72 -1.48
CA GLY A 276 3.87 -18.06 -0.69
C GLY A 276 3.58 -18.95 0.53
N ALA A 277 2.45 -19.64 0.53
CA ALA A 277 1.92 -20.45 1.62
C ALA A 277 2.57 -21.84 1.70
N LEU A 278 3.11 -22.33 0.57
CA LEU A 278 3.91 -23.55 0.49
C LEU A 278 5.29 -23.25 -0.07
N HIS A 279 6.32 -23.81 0.58
CA HIS A 279 7.70 -23.73 0.12
C HIS A 279 8.25 -25.12 -0.21
N ARG A 280 9.09 -25.21 -1.24
CA ARG A 280 9.73 -26.47 -1.64
C ARG A 280 11.03 -26.68 -0.87
N ALA A 281 11.00 -27.61 0.09
CA ALA A 281 12.19 -28.11 0.78
C ALA A 281 12.64 -29.43 0.13
N GLY A 282 13.51 -29.33 -0.88
CA GLY A 282 14.00 -30.48 -1.65
C GLY A 282 12.87 -31.22 -2.37
N ARG A 283 12.56 -32.44 -1.91
CA ARG A 283 11.48 -33.28 -2.45
C ARG A 283 10.18 -33.22 -1.63
N ARG A 284 10.04 -32.19 -0.79
CA ARG A 284 8.85 -31.95 0.02
C ARG A 284 8.30 -30.55 -0.24
N LEU A 285 7.00 -30.39 -0.07
CA LEU A 285 6.38 -29.09 0.18
C LEU A 285 6.08 -28.97 1.66
N VAL A 286 6.44 -27.83 2.24
CA VAL A 286 6.18 -27.51 3.65
C VAL A 286 5.38 -26.22 3.74
N THR A 287 4.45 -26.19 4.68
CA THR A 287 3.66 -24.99 4.96
C THR A 287 4.54 -23.93 5.61
N THR A 288 4.49 -22.71 5.05
CA THR A 288 5.27 -21.57 5.56
C THR A 288 4.55 -20.92 6.75
N SER A 289 5.20 -19.97 7.42
CA SER A 289 4.53 -19.13 8.43
C SER A 289 3.36 -18.34 7.84
N VAL A 290 3.43 -17.95 6.56
CA VAL A 290 2.31 -17.36 5.82
C VAL A 290 1.19 -18.39 5.66
N GLY A 291 1.50 -19.61 5.21
CA GLY A 291 0.52 -20.68 5.06
C GLY A 291 -0.17 -21.05 6.39
N GLN A 292 0.55 -21.06 7.49
CA GLN A 292 0.00 -21.28 8.83
C GLN A 292 -0.98 -20.17 9.24
N ARG A 293 -0.66 -18.91 8.93
CA ARG A 293 -1.56 -17.78 9.17
C ARG A 293 -2.85 -17.89 8.34
N LEU A 294 -2.73 -18.22 7.06
CA LEU A 294 -3.89 -18.43 6.19
C LEU A 294 -4.75 -19.62 6.65
N LEU A 295 -4.13 -20.69 7.17
CA LEU A 295 -4.87 -21.81 7.74
C LEU A 295 -5.67 -21.44 9.00
N ALA A 296 -5.14 -20.52 9.81
CA ALA A 296 -5.78 -20.07 11.04
C ALA A 296 -6.94 -19.08 10.81
N ASP A 297 -6.98 -18.43 9.65
CA ASP A 297 -7.96 -17.39 9.31
C ASP A 297 -8.63 -17.67 7.94
N PRO A 298 -9.85 -18.26 7.94
CA PRO A 298 -10.58 -18.55 6.71
C PRO A 298 -10.93 -17.32 5.87
N VAL A 299 -11.14 -16.16 6.50
CA VAL A 299 -11.45 -14.91 5.79
C VAL A 299 -10.21 -14.43 5.04
N LEU A 300 -9.07 -14.39 5.73
CA LEU A 300 -7.79 -14.03 5.11
C LEU A 300 -7.40 -15.00 3.99
N LEU A 301 -7.66 -16.29 4.15
CA LEU A 301 -7.44 -17.29 3.10
C LEU A 301 -8.29 -17.00 1.87
N TRP A 302 -9.58 -16.69 2.06
CA TRP A 302 -10.48 -16.33 0.96
C TRP A 302 -10.02 -15.05 0.25
N GLU A 303 -9.76 -13.98 0.98
CA GLU A 303 -9.34 -12.70 0.42
C GLU A 303 -8.02 -12.83 -0.36
N SER A 304 -7.07 -13.60 0.18
CA SER A 304 -5.78 -13.84 -0.48
C SER A 304 -5.92 -14.68 -1.75
N ALA A 305 -6.73 -15.74 -1.71
CA ALA A 305 -6.99 -16.58 -2.87
C ALA A 305 -7.78 -15.85 -3.97
N ALA A 306 -8.74 -15.00 -3.58
CA ALA A 306 -9.46 -14.15 -4.52
C ALA A 306 -8.54 -13.09 -5.15
N ALA A 307 -7.68 -12.43 -4.35
CA ALA A 307 -6.68 -11.49 -4.87
C ALA A 307 -5.72 -12.14 -5.88
N ALA A 308 -5.41 -13.44 -5.71
CA ALA A 308 -4.58 -14.19 -6.64
C ALA A 308 -5.19 -14.34 -8.05
N LEU A 309 -6.48 -14.04 -8.27
CA LEU A 309 -7.06 -13.98 -9.62
C LEU A 309 -6.41 -12.89 -10.48
N LEU A 310 -6.03 -11.77 -9.87
CA LEU A 310 -5.37 -10.63 -10.52
C LEU A 310 -3.87 -10.55 -10.22
N ALA A 311 -3.31 -11.50 -9.48
CA ALA A 311 -1.89 -11.49 -9.18
C ALA A 311 -1.05 -11.73 -10.45
N PRO A 312 0.04 -10.98 -10.66
CA PRO A 312 0.90 -11.12 -11.83
C PRO A 312 1.54 -12.51 -11.84
N VAL A 313 1.62 -13.11 -13.02
CA VAL A 313 2.36 -14.32 -13.30
C VAL A 313 3.84 -13.94 -13.45
N PRO A 314 4.81 -14.75 -12.99
CA PRO A 314 6.22 -14.47 -13.18
C PRO A 314 6.55 -14.23 -14.67
N GLY A 315 7.06 -13.03 -14.99
CA GLY A 315 7.39 -12.60 -16.36
C GLY A 315 6.26 -11.89 -17.11
N GLU A 316 5.10 -11.66 -16.48
CA GLU A 316 3.98 -10.90 -17.04
C GLU A 316 4.20 -9.39 -16.86
N ASN A 317 3.84 -8.60 -17.87
CA ASN A 317 3.80 -7.14 -17.75
C ASN A 317 2.49 -6.70 -17.06
N ASP A 318 2.37 -5.44 -16.65
CA ASP A 318 1.14 -4.88 -16.06
C ASP A 318 -0.11 -5.01 -16.98
N PHE A 319 0.12 -5.36 -18.25
CA PHE A 319 -0.89 -5.53 -19.27
C PHE A 319 -1.79 -6.76 -19.06
N GLY A 320 -1.23 -7.93 -18.73
CA GLY A 320 -2.04 -9.12 -18.50
C GLY A 320 -2.90 -9.06 -17.22
N ALA A 321 -2.44 -8.32 -16.20
CA ALA A 321 -3.27 -7.98 -15.04
C ALA A 321 -4.47 -7.12 -15.45
N SER A 322 -4.24 -6.11 -16.30
CA SER A 322 -5.30 -5.25 -16.85
C SER A 322 -6.32 -6.02 -17.67
N ALA A 323 -5.89 -6.97 -18.50
CA ALA A 323 -6.78 -7.84 -19.25
C ALA A 323 -7.70 -8.66 -18.33
N ARG A 324 -7.16 -9.18 -17.23
CA ARG A 324 -7.93 -9.94 -16.23
C ARG A 324 -8.87 -9.05 -15.42
N GLU A 325 -8.49 -7.81 -15.12
CA GLU A 325 -9.39 -6.83 -14.49
C GLU A 325 -10.64 -6.60 -15.35
N VAL A 326 -10.45 -6.31 -16.64
CA VAL A 326 -11.55 -6.10 -17.59
C VAL A 326 -12.42 -7.36 -17.71
N ALA A 327 -11.79 -8.53 -17.83
CA ALA A 327 -12.50 -9.78 -17.90
C ALA A 327 -13.38 -10.03 -16.66
N LEU A 328 -12.88 -9.75 -15.46
CA LEU A 328 -13.65 -9.88 -14.23
C LEU A 328 -14.82 -8.88 -14.18
N MET A 329 -14.61 -7.63 -14.60
CA MET A 329 -15.70 -6.64 -14.69
C MET A 329 -16.81 -7.11 -15.64
N LEU A 330 -16.45 -7.56 -16.85
CA LEU A 330 -17.41 -8.11 -17.82
C LEU A 330 -18.17 -9.31 -17.25
N LEU A 331 -17.47 -10.26 -16.64
CA LEU A 331 -18.07 -11.46 -16.06
C LEU A 331 -19.01 -11.15 -14.87
N VAL A 332 -18.69 -10.15 -14.05
CA VAL A 332 -19.56 -9.71 -12.95
C VAL A 332 -20.82 -9.01 -13.47
N ASP A 333 -20.70 -8.24 -14.54
CA ASP A 333 -21.84 -7.62 -15.23
C ASP A 333 -22.69 -8.66 -15.99
N GLY A 334 -22.17 -9.87 -16.17
CA GLY A 334 -22.85 -10.97 -16.86
C GLY A 334 -22.58 -11.01 -18.36
N SER A 335 -21.67 -10.16 -18.84
CA SER A 335 -21.15 -10.13 -20.21
C SER A 335 -20.03 -11.17 -20.38
N PRO A 336 -19.87 -11.76 -21.59
CA PRO A 336 -18.80 -12.70 -21.84
C PRO A 336 -17.44 -11.97 -21.90
N ALA A 337 -16.42 -12.51 -21.22
CA ALA A 337 -15.06 -11.99 -21.25
C ALA A 337 -14.32 -12.45 -22.52
N GLU A 338 -14.82 -12.03 -23.67
CA GLU A 338 -14.22 -12.31 -24.98
C GLU A 338 -13.05 -11.35 -25.25
N ARG A 339 -12.07 -11.85 -25.99
CA ARG A 339 -10.85 -11.13 -26.34
C ARG A 339 -11.14 -9.75 -26.92
N GLU A 340 -12.07 -9.66 -27.87
CA GLU A 340 -12.40 -8.41 -28.58
C GLU A 340 -12.86 -7.31 -27.62
N HIS A 341 -13.78 -7.63 -26.71
CA HIS A 341 -14.25 -6.71 -25.68
C HIS A 341 -13.13 -6.29 -24.73
N VAL A 342 -12.28 -7.24 -24.33
CA VAL A 342 -11.15 -6.95 -23.43
C VAL A 342 -10.14 -6.02 -24.10
N THR A 343 -9.75 -6.32 -25.35
CA THR A 343 -8.78 -5.51 -26.11
C THR A 343 -9.29 -4.11 -26.40
N ALA A 344 -10.60 -3.94 -26.62
CA ALA A 344 -11.21 -2.64 -26.86
C ALA A 344 -11.15 -1.72 -25.63
N VAL A 345 -11.21 -2.29 -24.41
CA VAL A 345 -11.17 -1.50 -23.17
C VAL A 345 -9.75 -1.13 -22.76
N ILE A 346 -8.78 -2.04 -22.93
CA ILE A 346 -7.38 -1.79 -22.55
C ILE A 346 -6.55 -1.09 -23.63
N ASP A 347 -7.17 -0.75 -24.78
CA ASP A 347 -6.53 -0.11 -25.94
C ASP A 347 -5.29 -0.90 -26.42
N CYS A 348 -5.50 -2.20 -26.65
CA CYS A 348 -4.46 -3.17 -26.99
C CYS A 348 -3.94 -2.99 -28.42
N GLU A 349 -2.62 -2.93 -28.60
CA GLU A 349 -2.01 -3.05 -29.93
C GLU A 349 -2.05 -4.52 -30.42
N GLU A 350 -2.05 -4.75 -31.73
CA GLU A 350 -2.24 -6.09 -32.30
C GLU A 350 -1.22 -7.13 -31.78
N TRP A 351 0.03 -6.74 -31.54
CA TRP A 351 1.07 -7.65 -31.05
C TRP A 351 0.90 -8.10 -29.59
N GLN A 352 0.08 -7.38 -28.80
CA GLN A 352 -0.21 -7.69 -27.40
C GLN A 352 -1.39 -8.67 -27.24
N THR A 353 -2.08 -8.98 -28.33
CA THR A 353 -3.28 -9.85 -28.35
C THR A 353 -3.00 -11.25 -27.79
N ALA A 354 -1.82 -11.83 -28.07
CA ALA A 354 -1.45 -13.15 -27.57
C ALA A 354 -1.28 -13.17 -26.03
N GLU A 355 -0.82 -12.06 -25.43
CA GLU A 355 -0.72 -11.90 -23.98
C GLU A 355 -2.10 -11.83 -23.33
N VAL A 356 -3.06 -11.15 -23.98
CA VAL A 356 -4.46 -11.12 -23.54
C VAL A 356 -5.06 -12.52 -23.56
N GLU A 357 -4.92 -13.26 -24.66
CA GLU A 357 -5.45 -14.63 -24.77
C GLU A 357 -4.88 -15.56 -23.69
N ALA A 358 -3.56 -15.51 -23.46
CA ALA A 358 -2.92 -16.29 -22.40
C ALA A 358 -3.48 -15.93 -21.01
N SER A 359 -3.67 -14.64 -20.75
CA SER A 359 -4.21 -14.11 -19.49
C SER A 359 -5.67 -14.52 -19.26
N LEU A 360 -6.50 -14.48 -20.30
CA LEU A 360 -7.91 -14.91 -20.24
C LEU A 360 -8.02 -16.43 -20.06
N ALA A 361 -7.18 -17.21 -20.76
CA ALA A 361 -7.14 -18.66 -20.60
C ALA A 361 -6.73 -19.06 -19.18
N GLU A 362 -5.74 -18.38 -18.59
CA GLU A 362 -5.31 -18.63 -17.22
C GLU A 362 -6.40 -18.24 -16.20
N LEU A 363 -7.03 -17.08 -16.36
CA LEU A 363 -8.15 -16.68 -15.52
C LEU A 363 -9.29 -17.70 -15.59
N GLY A 364 -9.66 -18.13 -16.81
CA GLY A 364 -10.68 -19.16 -17.02
C GLY A 364 -10.34 -20.46 -16.30
N ARG A 365 -9.11 -20.96 -16.43
CA ARG A 365 -8.64 -22.15 -15.71
C ARG A 365 -8.78 -22.00 -14.20
N ARG A 366 -8.35 -20.88 -13.62
CA ARG A 366 -8.46 -20.62 -12.18
C ARG A 366 -9.92 -20.63 -11.73
N LEU A 367 -10.78 -19.93 -12.45
CA LEU A 367 -12.20 -19.87 -12.12
C LEU A 367 -12.87 -21.25 -12.20
N ASP A 368 -12.55 -22.05 -13.22
CA ASP A 368 -13.14 -23.37 -13.41
C ASP A 368 -12.68 -24.36 -12.34
N VAL A 369 -11.39 -24.37 -12.00
CA VAL A 369 -10.82 -25.31 -11.03
C VAL A 369 -11.37 -25.09 -9.62
N PHE A 370 -11.67 -23.85 -9.23
CA PHE A 370 -12.28 -23.55 -7.93
C PHE A 370 -13.82 -23.52 -7.96
N GLY A 371 -14.45 -23.94 -9.07
CA GLY A 371 -15.92 -23.93 -9.20
C GLY A 371 -16.53 -22.52 -9.11
N LEU A 372 -15.75 -21.50 -9.44
CA LEU A 372 -16.15 -20.09 -9.43
C LEU A 372 -16.88 -19.72 -10.73
N ARG A 373 -16.82 -20.58 -11.76
CA ARG A 373 -17.52 -20.40 -13.03
C ARG A 373 -18.25 -21.68 -13.42
N ALA A 374 -19.45 -21.53 -13.97
CA ALA A 374 -20.27 -22.62 -14.50
C ALA A 374 -20.97 -22.14 -15.77
N GLY A 375 -20.87 -22.90 -16.86
CA GLY A 375 -21.49 -22.55 -18.14
C GLY A 375 -21.05 -21.18 -18.69
N GLY A 376 -19.78 -20.80 -18.47
CA GLY A 376 -19.24 -19.51 -18.90
C GLY A 376 -19.61 -18.31 -18.02
N ARG A 377 -20.41 -18.49 -16.96
CA ARG A 377 -20.84 -17.42 -16.04
C ARG A 377 -20.30 -17.62 -14.63
N LEU A 378 -20.07 -16.54 -13.90
CA LEU A 378 -19.67 -16.63 -12.50
C LEU A 378 -20.78 -17.25 -11.65
N THR A 379 -20.40 -18.17 -10.76
CA THR A 379 -21.26 -18.63 -9.67
C THR A 379 -21.38 -17.51 -8.62
N PRO A 380 -22.30 -17.58 -7.63
CA PRO A 380 -22.35 -16.59 -6.55
C PRO A 380 -21.01 -16.42 -5.82
N ALA A 381 -20.30 -17.52 -5.57
CA ALA A 381 -18.95 -17.48 -5.01
C ALA A 381 -17.92 -16.88 -5.98
N GLY A 382 -18.05 -17.17 -7.28
CA GLY A 382 -17.22 -16.53 -8.31
C GLY A 382 -17.42 -15.03 -8.40
N ARG A 383 -18.66 -14.55 -8.25
CA ARG A 383 -18.96 -13.11 -8.18
C ARG A 383 -18.32 -12.47 -6.95
N SER A 384 -18.42 -13.12 -5.78
CA SER A 384 -17.72 -12.65 -4.57
C SER A 384 -16.20 -12.63 -4.75
N ALA A 385 -15.61 -13.68 -5.32
CA ALA A 385 -14.17 -13.75 -5.59
C ALA A 385 -13.71 -12.66 -6.57
N ALA A 386 -14.47 -12.46 -7.66
CA ALA A 386 -14.18 -11.43 -8.65
C ALA A 386 -14.24 -10.01 -8.05
N LEU A 387 -15.29 -9.69 -7.29
CA LEU A 387 -15.41 -8.40 -6.61
C LEU A 387 -14.31 -8.20 -5.55
N THR A 388 -13.96 -9.26 -4.82
CA THR A 388 -12.86 -9.20 -3.84
C THR A 388 -11.53 -8.93 -4.52
N ALA A 389 -11.26 -9.59 -5.65
CA ALA A 389 -10.05 -9.36 -6.45
C ALA A 389 -10.00 -7.90 -6.97
N LEU A 390 -11.09 -7.42 -7.57
CA LEU A 390 -11.21 -6.05 -8.08
C LEU A 390 -11.02 -5.02 -6.97
N ARG A 391 -11.67 -5.20 -5.80
CA ARG A 391 -11.50 -4.30 -4.65
C ARG A 391 -10.05 -4.28 -4.18
N ASN A 392 -9.42 -5.43 -3.99
CA ASN A 392 -8.02 -5.51 -3.56
C ASN A 392 -7.08 -4.84 -4.55
N HIS A 393 -7.33 -5.00 -5.85
CA HIS A 393 -6.52 -4.36 -6.88
C HIS A 393 -6.74 -2.83 -6.92
N ALA A 394 -7.99 -2.37 -6.85
CA ALA A 394 -8.32 -0.95 -6.86
C ALA A 394 -7.80 -0.21 -5.61
N LEU A 395 -7.74 -0.90 -4.47
CA LEU A 395 -7.25 -0.36 -3.20
C LEU A 395 -5.74 -0.52 -2.97
N ARG A 396 -4.99 -1.11 -3.90
CA ARG A 396 -3.55 -1.35 -3.69
C ARG A 396 -2.77 -0.04 -3.48
N PRO A 397 -1.71 -0.03 -2.66
CA PRO A 397 -0.84 1.13 -2.55
C PRO A 397 -0.18 1.42 -3.89
N ARG A 398 -0.05 2.71 -4.22
CA ARG A 398 0.68 3.13 -5.42
C ARG A 398 2.16 3.16 -5.10
N GLN A 399 2.96 2.58 -5.98
CA GLN A 399 4.41 2.56 -5.88
C GLN A 399 5.02 3.29 -7.07
N TYR A 400 6.20 3.90 -6.88
CA TYR A 400 7.02 4.29 -8.03
C TYR A 400 7.38 3.02 -8.80
N VAL A 401 7.07 2.99 -10.09
CA VAL A 401 7.71 2.04 -11.00
C VAL A 401 9.17 2.46 -11.02
N ASN A 402 10.05 1.64 -10.44
CA ASN A 402 11.48 1.87 -10.17
C ASN A 402 11.80 2.44 -8.77
N LEU A 403 12.01 1.54 -7.81
CA LEU A 403 13.25 1.40 -7.04
C LEU A 403 13.33 -0.09 -6.62
N PRO A 404 14.49 -0.74 -6.78
CA PRO A 404 14.64 -2.20 -6.61
C PRO A 404 14.37 -2.72 -5.20
#